data_AF-A0A7Z8YMG6-F1
#
_entry.id   AF-A0A7Z8YMG6-F1
#
_cell.length_a   1.000
_cell.length_b   1.000
_cell.length_c   1.000
_cell.angle_alpha   90.00
_cell.angle_beta   90.00
_cell.angle_gamma   90.00
#
_symmetry.space_group_name_H-M   'P 1'
#
loop_
_entity.id
_entity.type
_entity.pdbx_description
1 polymer ?
#
loop_
_entity_poly.entity_id
_entity_poly.type
_entity_poly.pdbx_seq_one_letter_code
_entity_poly.pdbx_strand_id
1 'polypeptide(L)'
;MSKIKSQDEFDIKKQWEFYLSNINDLDMTEEDKQSFKNIQDVLFKASTLPLSEKDRENAKKASEEAQKLYEKYEKEFDKLKDNSPHRNIKNIDFEKLKSAENILFFVNGHYSSILPGPSKGNAEYWFYFDNSKKKHFQMFSEYFNFNFKETIAIYIDGSSKLGIDQDFNDRFKKGKKMIKFAIEKDNSLTKKRIAIVAHSEGVAYAAGMIEELYKNSSNIKEAIYLSADEGAEPKSYTNPNIPTYQIEYAYFDTDKDKGCIAHYDWVIGTNLRYKTYSGIKGVTKFGIAINNNLDYQTVHGSSASPNIIDYIKVLKGTSYTQNLNSEGKMFYQQVPKSNIKFWKINHQFIDANHPKFDLKTGKINHNIKCRK
;
A
#
# COMPACT_ATOMS: atom_id res chain seq x y z
N MET A 1 -16.95 29.03 41.16
CA MET A 1 -16.10 27.84 40.94
C MET A 1 -17.05 26.70 40.61
N SER A 2 -16.98 25.93 39.52
CA SER A 2 -15.90 25.44 38.66
C SER A 2 -16.17 25.82 37.18
N LYS A 3 -15.20 26.22 36.34
CA LYS A 3 -14.11 25.42 35.72
C LYS A 3 -14.57 24.08 35.11
N ILE A 4 -15.55 24.12 34.21
CA ILE A 4 -15.78 23.09 33.17
C ILE A 4 -16.20 23.82 31.89
N LYS A 5 -15.27 24.50 31.19
CA LYS A 5 -15.61 25.35 30.03
C LYS A 5 -14.47 25.55 29.01
N SER A 6 -13.67 24.54 28.70
CA SER A 6 -12.71 24.69 27.56
C SER A 6 -12.25 23.40 26.90
N GLN A 7 -12.27 22.27 27.60
CA GLN A 7 -11.82 21.00 27.01
C GLN A 7 -12.91 20.34 26.13
N ASP A 8 -14.18 20.41 26.55
CA ASP A 8 -15.29 19.70 25.89
C ASP A 8 -15.77 20.38 24.59
N GLU A 9 -15.75 21.73 24.50
CA GLU A 9 -16.09 22.44 23.26
C GLU A 9 -15.07 22.20 22.14
N PHE A 10 -13.80 21.98 22.50
CA PHE A 10 -12.72 21.68 21.55
C PHE A 10 -12.81 20.26 21.00
N ASP A 11 -13.36 19.32 21.76
CA ASP A 11 -13.56 17.93 21.34
C ASP A 11 -14.79 17.78 20.43
N ILE A 12 -15.88 18.48 20.74
CA ILE A 12 -17.10 18.48 19.91
C ILE A 12 -16.82 19.04 18.51
N LYS A 13 -16.08 20.15 18.38
CA LYS A 13 -15.74 20.72 17.07
C LYS A 13 -14.93 19.74 16.20
N LYS A 14 -13.92 19.08 16.78
CA LYS A 14 -13.10 18.08 16.07
C LYS A 14 -13.91 16.85 15.68
N GLN A 15 -14.79 16.41 16.57
CA GLN A 15 -15.69 15.29 16.33
C GLN A 15 -16.63 15.59 15.16
N TRP A 16 -17.18 16.81 15.09
CA TRP A 16 -17.99 17.25 13.96
C TRP A 16 -17.17 17.43 12.68
N GLU A 17 -16.01 18.08 12.70
CA GLU A 17 -15.12 18.18 11.53
C GLU A 17 -14.75 16.78 10.98
N PHE A 18 -14.52 15.81 11.87
CA PHE A 18 -14.27 14.42 11.52
C PHE A 18 -15.49 13.77 10.84
N TYR A 19 -16.69 13.90 11.40
CA TYR A 19 -17.89 13.34 10.77
C TYR A 19 -18.19 14.00 9.42
N LEU A 20 -18.09 15.32 9.37
CA LEU A 20 -18.40 16.13 8.19
C LEU A 20 -17.44 15.86 7.02
N SER A 21 -16.15 15.66 7.29
CA SER A 21 -15.15 15.36 6.26
C SER A 21 -15.27 13.95 5.66
N ASN A 22 -16.13 13.09 6.21
CA ASN A 22 -16.31 11.70 5.78
C ASN A 22 -17.73 11.35 5.32
N ILE A 23 -18.68 12.30 5.28
CA ILE A 23 -20.07 12.08 4.85
C ILE A 23 -20.19 11.42 3.47
N ASN A 24 -19.34 11.83 2.51
CA ASN A 24 -19.40 11.29 1.15
C ASN A 24 -18.94 9.83 1.07
N ASP A 25 -18.26 9.34 2.11
CA ASP A 25 -17.75 7.98 2.20
C ASP A 25 -18.62 7.10 3.12
N LEU A 26 -19.71 7.66 3.66
CA LEU A 26 -20.71 6.92 4.40
C LEU A 26 -21.82 6.44 3.46
N ASP A 27 -22.28 5.21 3.68
CA ASP A 27 -23.46 4.66 3.03
C ASP A 27 -24.72 5.34 3.60
N MET A 28 -24.98 6.52 3.07
CA MET A 28 -26.06 7.42 3.48
C MET A 28 -26.92 7.79 2.29
N THR A 29 -28.19 8.07 2.56
CA THR A 29 -29.08 8.61 1.53
C THR A 29 -28.62 10.02 1.14
N GLU A 30 -28.85 10.43 -0.12
CA GLU A 30 -28.52 11.79 -0.58
C GLU A 30 -29.28 12.86 0.20
N GLU A 31 -30.48 12.54 0.69
CA GLU A 31 -31.28 13.41 1.56
C GLU A 31 -30.61 13.64 2.92
N ASP A 32 -30.11 12.58 3.55
CA ASP A 32 -29.37 12.70 4.81
C ASP A 32 -28.03 13.44 4.61
N LYS A 33 -27.32 13.20 3.50
CA LYS A 33 -26.09 13.94 3.15
C LYS A 33 -26.34 15.44 2.98
N GLN A 34 -27.44 15.81 2.32
CA GLN A 34 -27.83 17.20 2.17
C GLN A 34 -28.23 17.83 3.51
N SER A 35 -28.87 17.05 4.38
CA SER A 35 -29.25 17.48 5.73
C SER A 35 -28.01 17.79 6.58
N PHE A 36 -26.98 16.94 6.53
CA PHE A 36 -25.70 17.23 7.19
C PHE A 36 -25.02 18.51 6.68
N LYS A 37 -25.04 18.79 5.37
CA LYS A 37 -24.49 20.03 4.80
C LYS A 37 -25.25 21.27 5.30
N ASN A 38 -26.57 21.20 5.35
CA ASN A 38 -27.40 22.30 5.84
C ASN A 38 -27.14 22.57 7.34
N ILE A 39 -26.98 21.51 8.14
CA ILE A 39 -26.61 21.59 9.56
C ILE A 39 -25.24 22.26 9.73
N GLN A 40 -24.26 21.89 8.89
CA GLN A 40 -22.92 22.50 8.90
C GLN A 40 -22.99 24.02 8.68
N ASP A 41 -23.74 24.47 7.67
CA ASP A 41 -23.85 25.90 7.35
C ASP A 41 -24.46 26.69 8.51
N VAL A 42 -25.44 26.12 9.21
CA VAL A 42 -26.09 26.74 10.39
C VAL A 42 -25.12 26.80 11.57
N LEU A 43 -24.45 25.69 11.90
CA LEU A 43 -23.52 25.62 13.03
C LEU A 43 -22.25 26.45 12.80
N PHE A 44 -21.75 26.51 11.55
CA PHE A 44 -20.58 27.33 11.19
C PHE A 44 -20.89 28.83 11.32
N LYS A 45 -22.04 29.28 10.79
CA LYS A 45 -22.52 30.66 10.99
C LYS A 45 -22.68 30.98 12.48
N ALA A 46 -23.16 30.01 13.26
CA ALA A 46 -23.31 30.16 14.70
C ALA A 46 -21.98 30.33 15.46
N SER A 47 -20.90 29.72 14.96
CA SER A 47 -19.57 29.79 15.58
C SER A 47 -18.73 31.02 15.19
N THR A 48 -19.14 31.77 14.16
CA THR A 48 -18.32 32.82 13.53
C THR A 48 -18.91 34.22 13.64
N LEU A 49 -20.19 34.36 14.01
CA LEU A 49 -20.90 35.63 14.04
C LEU A 49 -21.62 35.88 15.37
N PRO A 50 -21.84 37.15 15.78
CA PRO A 50 -22.74 37.48 16.87
C PRO A 50 -24.16 36.97 16.56
N LEU A 51 -24.69 36.08 17.39
CA LEU A 51 -25.95 35.41 17.13
C LEU A 51 -27.17 36.19 17.60
N SER A 52 -28.15 36.37 16.71
CA SER A 52 -29.52 36.76 17.09
C SER A 52 -30.22 35.62 17.86
N GLU A 53 -31.31 35.92 18.57
CA GLU A 53 -32.12 34.89 19.23
C GLU A 53 -32.60 33.82 18.25
N LYS A 54 -32.98 34.23 17.03
CA LYS A 54 -33.41 33.33 15.96
C LYS A 54 -32.27 32.41 15.50
N ASP A 55 -31.05 32.92 15.41
CA ASP A 55 -29.90 32.10 15.04
C ASP A 55 -29.51 31.11 16.13
N ARG A 56 -29.67 31.47 17.40
CA ARG A 56 -29.47 30.55 18.53
C ARG A 56 -30.51 29.43 18.53
N GLU A 57 -31.77 29.74 18.26
CA GLU A 57 -32.82 28.74 18.17
C GLU A 57 -32.59 27.79 16.98
N ASN A 58 -32.19 28.32 15.83
CA ASN A 58 -31.82 27.53 14.66
C ASN A 58 -30.60 26.64 14.92
N ALA A 59 -29.56 27.16 15.58
CA ALA A 59 -28.39 26.38 15.94
C ALA A 59 -28.73 25.24 16.92
N LYS A 60 -29.65 25.49 17.87
CA LYS A 60 -30.13 24.45 18.78
C LYS A 60 -30.88 23.34 18.05
N LYS A 61 -31.82 23.69 17.17
CA LYS A 61 -32.55 22.72 16.33
C LYS A 61 -31.60 21.93 15.43
N ALA A 62 -30.67 22.61 14.76
CA ALA A 62 -29.65 21.98 13.94
C ALA A 62 -28.77 21.01 14.75
N SER A 63 -28.40 21.36 15.99
CA SER A 63 -27.64 20.47 16.88
C SER A 63 -28.43 19.22 17.29
N GLU A 64 -29.74 19.36 17.55
CA GLU A 64 -30.62 18.22 17.88
C GLU A 64 -30.82 17.29 16.68
N GLU A 65 -30.99 17.85 15.48
CA GLU A 65 -31.04 17.09 14.22
C GLU A 65 -29.71 16.40 13.92
N ALA A 66 -28.59 17.07 14.16
CA ALA A 66 -27.27 16.51 14.01
C ALA A 66 -27.06 15.30 14.92
N GLN A 67 -27.48 15.39 16.19
CA GLN A 67 -27.40 14.29 17.14
C GLN A 67 -28.23 13.07 16.68
N LYS A 68 -29.45 13.29 16.18
CA LYS A 68 -30.30 12.21 15.63
C LYS A 68 -29.67 11.53 14.42
N LEU A 69 -29.10 12.33 13.52
CA LEU A 69 -28.39 11.82 12.35
C LEU A 69 -27.10 11.07 12.75
N TYR A 70 -26.38 11.55 13.75
CA TYR A 70 -25.24 10.84 14.32
C TYR A 70 -25.67 9.48 14.87
N GLU A 71 -26.70 9.42 15.70
CA GLU A 71 -27.22 8.16 16.27
C GLU A 71 -27.70 7.19 15.17
N LYS A 72 -28.38 7.71 14.13
CA LYS A 72 -28.81 6.92 12.96
C LYS A 72 -27.65 6.24 12.24
N TYR A 73 -26.50 6.92 12.17
CA TYR A 73 -25.31 6.44 11.48
C TYR A 73 -24.16 6.08 12.44
N GLU A 74 -24.43 5.90 13.73
CA GLU A 74 -23.40 5.76 14.76
C GLU A 74 -22.47 4.59 14.46
N LYS A 75 -23.04 3.46 14.03
CA LYS A 75 -22.26 2.28 13.61
C LYS A 75 -21.37 2.55 12.40
N GLU A 76 -21.80 3.39 11.47
CA GLU A 76 -21.00 3.79 10.31
C GLU A 76 -19.92 4.81 10.70
N PHE A 77 -20.22 5.72 11.63
CA PHE A 77 -19.24 6.62 12.24
C PHE A 77 -18.23 5.90 13.13
N ASP A 78 -18.63 4.83 13.81
CA ASP A 78 -17.74 4.00 14.61
C ASP A 78 -16.85 3.16 13.71
N LYS A 79 -17.38 2.61 12.61
CA LYS A 79 -16.55 2.05 11.52
C LYS A 79 -15.54 3.08 11.01
N LEU A 80 -15.93 4.35 10.85
CA LEU A 80 -15.00 5.43 10.46
C LEU A 80 -13.97 5.77 11.55
N LYS A 81 -14.34 5.84 12.83
CA LYS A 81 -13.39 6.10 13.94
C LYS A 81 -12.34 5.00 14.03
N ASP A 82 -12.76 3.77 13.77
CA ASP A 82 -11.92 2.58 13.77
C ASP A 82 -11.10 2.38 12.48
N ASN A 83 -11.57 2.91 11.35
CA ASN A 83 -10.92 2.89 10.04
C ASN A 83 -10.29 4.25 9.64
N SER A 84 -10.11 5.15 10.60
CA SER A 84 -9.77 6.54 10.32
C SER A 84 -8.31 6.69 9.83
N PRO A 85 -8.06 7.48 8.76
CA PRO A 85 -6.70 7.89 8.37
C PRO A 85 -5.94 8.55 9.53
N HIS A 86 -6.63 9.06 10.55
CA HIS A 86 -6.04 9.62 11.76
C HIS A 86 -5.29 8.61 12.63
N ARG A 87 -5.57 7.30 12.52
CA ARG A 87 -4.79 6.28 13.27
C ARG A 87 -3.32 6.32 12.87
N ASN A 88 -3.06 6.40 11.58
CA ASN A 88 -1.70 6.46 11.03
C ASN A 88 -1.03 7.80 11.29
N ILE A 89 -1.79 8.91 11.41
CA ILE A 89 -1.23 10.22 11.80
C ILE A 89 -0.56 10.20 13.17
N LYS A 90 -1.07 9.38 14.11
CA LYS A 90 -0.46 9.23 15.45
C LYS A 90 0.93 8.58 15.39
N ASN A 91 1.25 7.86 14.32
CA ASN A 91 2.55 7.23 14.12
C ASN A 91 3.60 8.20 13.55
N ILE A 92 3.20 9.42 13.18
CA ILE A 92 4.11 10.45 12.68
C ILE A 92 4.59 11.28 13.87
N ASP A 93 5.88 11.15 14.18
CA ASP A 93 6.57 12.03 15.11
C ASP A 93 6.94 13.34 14.40
N PHE A 94 6.05 14.33 14.51
CA PHE A 94 6.19 15.62 13.85
C PHE A 94 7.39 16.43 14.38
N GLU A 95 7.88 16.19 15.59
CA GLU A 95 9.08 16.86 16.08
C GLU A 95 10.33 16.29 15.41
N LYS A 96 10.43 14.95 15.27
CA LYS A 96 11.51 14.32 14.49
C LYS A 96 11.43 14.66 13.00
N LEU A 97 10.23 14.84 12.46
CA LEU A 97 10.04 15.25 11.07
C LEU A 97 10.73 16.58 10.76
N LYS A 98 10.71 17.55 11.69
CA LYS A 98 11.33 18.86 11.48
C LYS A 98 12.83 18.74 11.21
N SER A 99 13.54 17.90 11.96
CA SER A 99 14.98 17.70 11.85
C SER A 99 15.42 16.67 10.80
N ALA A 100 14.51 15.84 10.29
CA ALA A 100 14.82 14.87 9.24
C ALA A 100 15.03 15.54 7.87
N GLU A 101 15.91 14.99 7.05
CA GLU A 101 16.02 15.35 5.62
C GLU A 101 15.24 14.38 4.73
N ASN A 102 15.22 13.10 5.13
CA ASN A 102 14.62 12.01 4.37
C ASN A 102 13.51 11.32 5.18
N ILE A 103 12.50 10.83 4.46
CA ILE A 103 11.42 10.00 5.02
C ILE A 103 11.40 8.68 4.27
N LEU A 104 11.38 7.58 5.01
CA LEU A 104 11.12 6.26 4.49
C LEU A 104 9.80 5.73 5.05
N PHE A 105 8.78 5.64 4.20
CA PHE A 105 7.51 5.04 4.57
C PHE A 105 7.55 3.53 4.38
N PHE A 106 7.03 2.82 5.38
CA PHE A 106 6.79 1.38 5.34
C PHE A 106 5.29 1.13 5.54
N VAL A 107 4.61 0.62 4.51
CA VAL A 107 3.15 0.42 4.50
C VAL A 107 2.81 -1.07 4.49
N ASN A 108 2.32 -1.60 5.62
CA ASN A 108 2.01 -3.03 5.74
C ASN A 108 0.65 -3.39 5.10
N GLY A 109 0.48 -4.67 4.77
CA GLY A 109 -0.82 -5.27 4.49
C GLY A 109 -1.34 -6.09 5.68
N HIS A 110 -2.18 -7.09 5.41
CA HIS A 110 -2.92 -7.86 6.40
C HIS A 110 -2.05 -8.48 7.51
N TYR A 111 -2.55 -8.39 8.74
CA TYR A 111 -2.02 -9.10 9.92
C TYR A 111 -3.17 -9.68 10.75
N SER A 112 -2.91 -10.77 11.45
CA SER A 112 -3.90 -11.47 12.27
C SER A 112 -3.25 -12.15 13.46
N SER A 113 -3.86 -12.02 14.64
CA SER A 113 -3.40 -12.72 15.85
C SER A 113 -3.76 -14.22 15.85
N ILE A 114 -4.59 -14.66 14.92
CA ILE A 114 -5.14 -16.03 14.88
C ILE A 114 -4.73 -16.82 13.63
N LEU A 115 -4.37 -16.15 12.53
CA LEU A 115 -3.89 -16.80 11.30
C LEU A 115 -2.35 -16.83 11.27
N PRO A 116 -1.75 -17.82 10.60
CA PRO A 116 -0.30 -17.83 10.38
C PRO A 116 0.17 -16.56 9.65
N GLY A 117 1.17 -15.89 10.20
CA GLY A 117 1.74 -14.65 9.66
C GLY A 117 2.00 -13.59 10.73
N PRO A 118 2.19 -12.32 10.32
CA PRO A 118 2.31 -11.20 11.25
C PRO A 118 1.05 -11.06 12.11
N SER A 119 1.23 -10.85 13.42
CA SER A 119 0.12 -10.67 14.37
C SER A 119 -0.21 -9.21 14.68
N LYS A 120 0.61 -8.27 14.20
CA LYS A 120 0.50 -6.83 14.43
C LYS A 120 0.88 -6.05 13.17
N GLY A 121 0.21 -4.92 12.97
CA GLY A 121 0.54 -3.94 11.92
C GLY A 121 1.70 -3.01 12.32
N ASN A 122 1.90 -1.95 11.54
CA ASN A 122 2.94 -0.93 11.74
C ASN A 122 4.34 -1.55 11.81
N ALA A 123 5.23 -1.05 12.68
CA ALA A 123 6.62 -1.50 12.76
C ALA A 123 6.75 -3.00 13.07
N GLU A 124 5.89 -3.52 13.95
CA GLU A 124 5.88 -4.93 14.36
C GLU A 124 5.64 -5.88 13.17
N TYR A 125 4.87 -5.45 12.17
CA TYR A 125 4.68 -6.18 10.92
C TYR A 125 6.00 -6.45 10.21
N TRP A 126 6.82 -5.42 10.06
CA TRP A 126 8.10 -5.52 9.36
C TRP A 126 9.13 -6.26 10.21
N PHE A 127 9.08 -6.11 11.54
CA PHE A 127 9.96 -6.84 12.45
C PHE A 127 9.71 -8.36 12.42
N TYR A 128 8.48 -8.80 12.12
CA TYR A 128 8.20 -10.21 11.89
C TYR A 128 9.07 -10.78 10.74
N PHE A 129 9.18 -10.07 9.63
CA PHE A 129 9.90 -10.54 8.43
C PHE A 129 11.43 -10.39 8.48
N ASP A 130 11.97 -9.73 9.51
CA ASP A 130 13.42 -9.66 9.76
C ASP A 130 13.89 -10.41 11.01
N ASN A 131 13.03 -11.27 11.57
CA ASN A 131 13.28 -12.00 12.82
C ASN A 131 13.61 -11.05 13.98
N SER A 132 12.88 -9.93 14.08
CA SER A 132 13.02 -8.87 15.09
C SER A 132 14.38 -8.19 15.14
N LYS A 133 15.17 -8.29 14.06
CA LYS A 133 16.48 -7.65 13.94
C LYS A 133 16.39 -6.19 13.51
N LYS A 134 15.19 -5.69 13.18
CA LYS A 134 14.91 -4.29 12.80
C LYS A 134 15.77 -3.81 11.62
N LYS A 135 16.08 -4.73 10.71
CA LYS A 135 17.01 -4.53 9.59
C LYS A 135 16.39 -3.76 8.43
N HIS A 136 15.06 -3.79 8.30
CA HIS A 136 14.35 -3.11 7.22
C HIS A 136 14.77 -1.66 7.06
N PHE A 137 14.72 -0.90 8.15
CA PHE A 137 15.03 0.52 8.09
C PHE A 137 16.46 0.78 7.62
N GLN A 138 17.43 0.06 8.18
CA GLN A 138 18.83 0.19 7.78
C GLN A 138 19.04 -0.19 6.31
N MET A 139 18.62 -1.40 5.92
CA MET A 139 18.91 -1.93 4.58
C MET A 139 18.20 -1.14 3.47
N PHE A 140 16.97 -0.68 3.70
CA PHE A 140 16.28 0.18 2.73
C PHE A 140 16.85 1.60 2.71
N SER A 141 17.31 2.14 3.84
CA SER A 141 18.03 3.43 3.83
C SER A 141 19.30 3.35 2.99
N GLU A 142 20.10 2.28 3.16
CA GLU A 142 21.27 2.01 2.34
C GLU A 142 20.89 1.85 0.85
N TYR A 143 19.86 1.07 0.54
CA TYR A 143 19.35 0.89 -0.82
C TYR A 143 18.94 2.22 -1.49
N PHE A 144 18.23 3.09 -0.76
CA PHE A 144 17.83 4.41 -1.26
C PHE A 144 18.95 5.46 -1.15
N ASN A 145 20.15 5.12 -0.69
CA ASN A 145 21.22 6.08 -0.40
C ASN A 145 20.75 7.24 0.49
N PHE A 146 20.04 6.92 1.56
CA PHE A 146 19.60 7.85 2.59
C PHE A 146 20.53 7.74 3.80
N ASN A 147 21.02 8.89 4.29
CA ASN A 147 21.81 8.93 5.51
C ASN A 147 20.91 8.56 6.70
N PHE A 148 21.22 7.45 7.37
CA PHE A 148 20.42 6.91 8.46
C PHE A 148 20.18 7.92 9.60
N LYS A 149 21.14 8.80 9.89
CA LYS A 149 21.01 9.81 10.97
C LYS A 149 20.04 10.95 10.63
N GLU A 150 19.82 11.20 9.35
CA GLU A 150 18.96 12.27 8.81
C GLU A 150 17.65 11.70 8.24
N THR A 151 17.39 10.41 8.47
CA THR A 151 16.23 9.72 7.94
C THR A 151 15.31 9.30 9.07
N ILE A 152 14.00 9.45 8.88
CA ILE A 152 13.00 8.85 9.75
C ILE A 152 12.25 7.75 9.01
N ALA A 153 12.01 6.63 9.70
CA ALA A 153 11.09 5.61 9.25
C ALA A 153 9.70 5.90 9.80
N ILE A 154 8.69 5.92 8.93
CA ILE A 154 7.29 6.05 9.31
C ILE A 154 6.57 4.77 8.92
N TYR A 155 6.06 4.04 9.91
CA TYR A 155 5.34 2.78 9.72
C TYR A 155 3.84 3.04 9.71
N ILE A 156 3.19 2.63 8.63
CA ILE A 156 1.80 2.90 8.32
C ILE A 156 1.04 1.58 8.24
N ASP A 157 -0.07 1.51 8.96
CA ASP A 157 -1.01 0.42 8.84
C ASP A 157 -1.88 0.58 7.59
N GLY A 158 -1.55 -0.18 6.55
CA GLY A 158 -2.30 -0.22 5.29
C GLY A 158 -3.32 -1.34 5.20
N SER A 159 -3.48 -2.16 6.26
CA SER A 159 -4.45 -3.24 6.28
C SER A 159 -5.88 -2.73 6.50
N SER A 160 -6.86 -3.58 6.23
CA SER A 160 -8.20 -3.41 6.79
C SER A 160 -8.35 -4.16 8.12
N LYS A 161 -9.40 -3.85 8.91
CA LYS A 161 -9.70 -4.56 10.18
C LYS A 161 -10.17 -6.00 9.96
N LEU A 162 -10.77 -6.28 8.80
CA LEU A 162 -11.19 -7.60 8.36
C LEU A 162 -10.74 -7.68 6.89
N GLY A 163 -9.70 -8.47 6.58
CA GLY A 163 -8.98 -8.53 5.28
C GLY A 163 -9.78 -8.94 4.03
N ILE A 164 -11.07 -8.58 3.97
CA ILE A 164 -12.07 -8.93 2.96
C ILE A 164 -13.09 -7.80 2.72
N ASP A 165 -13.01 -6.68 3.45
CA ASP A 165 -14.05 -5.62 3.44
C ASP A 165 -13.74 -4.41 2.53
N GLN A 166 -12.54 -4.34 1.93
CA GLN A 166 -12.09 -3.19 1.15
C GLN A 166 -11.49 -3.64 -0.16
N ASP A 167 -11.67 -2.84 -1.21
CA ASP A 167 -11.02 -3.00 -2.50
C ASP A 167 -9.81 -2.06 -2.65
N PHE A 168 -9.14 -2.12 -3.81
CA PHE A 168 -8.03 -1.23 -4.12
C PHE A 168 -8.39 0.25 -3.95
N ASN A 169 -9.58 0.68 -4.40
CA ASN A 169 -9.98 2.09 -4.38
C ASN A 169 -10.20 2.62 -2.98
N ASP A 170 -10.74 1.79 -2.08
CA ASP A 170 -10.96 2.18 -0.69
C ASP A 170 -9.63 2.43 0.02
N ARG A 171 -8.66 1.53 -0.13
CA ARG A 171 -7.31 1.71 0.41
C ARG A 171 -6.60 2.89 -0.22
N PHE A 172 -6.71 3.05 -1.54
CA PHE A 172 -6.16 4.20 -2.26
C PHE A 172 -6.70 5.54 -1.72
N LYS A 173 -8.02 5.66 -1.53
CA LYS A 173 -8.63 6.87 -0.93
C LYS A 173 -8.12 7.13 0.48
N LYS A 174 -7.97 6.08 1.31
CA LYS A 174 -7.45 6.21 2.67
C LYS A 174 -6.00 6.69 2.69
N GLY A 175 -5.15 6.16 1.81
CA GLY A 175 -3.77 6.62 1.63
C GLY A 175 -3.68 8.10 1.27
N LYS A 176 -4.51 8.55 0.32
CA LYS A 176 -4.62 9.97 -0.04
C LYS A 176 -5.01 10.84 1.15
N LYS A 177 -6.08 10.47 1.85
CA LYS A 177 -6.57 11.21 3.02
C LYS A 177 -5.52 11.30 4.13
N MET A 178 -4.80 10.21 4.40
CA MET A 178 -3.74 10.20 5.42
C MET A 178 -2.65 11.22 5.11
N ILE A 179 -2.12 11.22 3.88
CA ILE A 179 -1.12 12.21 3.48
C ILE A 179 -1.68 13.63 3.52
N LYS A 180 -2.90 13.85 3.04
CA LYS A 180 -3.56 15.16 3.10
C LYS A 180 -3.57 15.71 4.53
N PHE A 181 -4.01 14.91 5.50
CA PHE A 181 -4.02 15.31 6.91
C PHE A 181 -2.61 15.50 7.49
N ALA A 182 -1.63 14.69 7.08
CA ALA A 182 -0.25 14.85 7.53
C ALA A 182 0.35 16.18 7.05
N ILE A 183 0.09 16.57 5.80
CA ILE A 183 0.53 17.85 5.21
C ILE A 183 -0.19 19.03 5.87
N GLU A 184 -1.50 18.93 6.10
CA GLU A 184 -2.27 19.97 6.82
C GLU A 184 -1.73 20.21 8.23
N LYS A 185 -1.25 19.17 8.90
CA LYS A 185 -0.67 19.26 10.24
C LYS A 185 0.77 19.79 10.22
N ASP A 186 1.58 19.38 9.25
CA ASP A 186 2.94 19.88 9.06
C ASP A 186 3.35 19.80 7.59
N ASN A 187 3.39 20.96 6.93
CA ASN A 187 3.75 21.05 5.52
C ASN A 187 5.23 20.77 5.24
N SER A 188 6.10 20.71 6.27
CA SER A 188 7.51 20.39 6.07
C SER A 188 7.70 18.98 5.51
N LEU A 189 6.69 18.11 5.65
CA LEU A 189 6.63 16.78 5.05
C LEU A 189 6.90 16.83 3.53
N THR A 190 6.29 17.78 2.81
CA THR A 190 6.41 17.87 1.34
C THR A 190 7.80 18.33 0.89
N LYS A 191 8.57 18.94 1.79
CA LYS A 191 9.93 19.42 1.54
C LYS A 191 10.99 18.33 1.75
N LYS A 192 10.62 17.18 2.31
CA LYS A 192 11.55 16.07 2.56
C LYS A 192 11.74 15.25 1.29
N ARG A 193 12.84 14.50 1.24
CA ARG A 193 13.04 13.46 0.22
C ARG A 193 12.40 12.16 0.68
N ILE A 194 11.48 11.63 -0.10
CA ILE A 194 10.58 10.56 0.33
C ILE A 194 10.86 9.28 -0.47
N ALA A 195 10.93 8.14 0.21
CA ALA A 195 10.86 6.82 -0.41
C ALA A 195 9.77 5.99 0.28
N ILE A 196 9.20 5.02 -0.44
CA ILE A 196 8.07 4.22 0.02
C ILE A 196 8.33 2.74 -0.24
N VAL A 197 8.09 1.90 0.74
CA VAL A 197 8.08 0.44 0.62
C VAL A 197 6.73 -0.06 1.10
N ALA A 198 6.02 -0.81 0.27
CA ALA A 198 4.69 -1.29 0.57
C ALA A 198 4.56 -2.78 0.25
N HIS A 199 3.81 -3.51 1.07
CA HIS A 199 3.61 -4.95 0.91
C HIS A 199 2.13 -5.31 0.93
N SER A 200 1.73 -6.29 0.11
CA SER A 200 0.36 -6.82 0.08
C SER A 200 -0.67 -5.69 -0.13
N GLU A 201 -1.79 -5.72 0.59
CA GLU A 201 -2.84 -4.68 0.59
C GLU A 201 -2.29 -3.25 0.80
N GLY A 202 -1.18 -3.11 1.53
CA GLY A 202 -0.52 -1.83 1.77
C GLY A 202 -0.07 -1.13 0.49
N VAL A 203 0.07 -1.86 -0.62
CA VAL A 203 0.40 -1.29 -1.93
C VAL A 203 -0.70 -0.37 -2.45
N ALA A 204 -1.97 -0.74 -2.33
CA ALA A 204 -3.08 0.12 -2.74
C ALA A 204 -3.11 1.42 -1.92
N TYR A 205 -2.87 1.30 -0.61
CA TYR A 205 -2.76 2.44 0.29
C TYR A 205 -1.58 3.36 -0.09
N ALA A 206 -0.41 2.77 -0.37
CA ALA A 206 0.78 3.49 -0.79
C ALA A 206 0.60 4.21 -2.14
N ALA A 207 -0.10 3.60 -3.11
CA ALA A 207 -0.43 4.25 -4.37
C ALA A 207 -1.27 5.52 -4.14
N GLY A 208 -2.20 5.48 -3.18
CA GLY A 208 -2.94 6.65 -2.72
C GLY A 208 -2.04 7.71 -2.08
N MET A 209 -1.12 7.30 -1.21
CA MET A 209 -0.15 8.23 -0.60
C MET A 209 0.68 8.94 -1.67
N ILE A 210 1.18 8.20 -2.66
CA ILE A 210 1.97 8.74 -3.77
C ILE A 210 1.19 9.80 -4.54
N GLU A 211 -0.08 9.55 -4.83
CA GLU A 211 -0.91 10.49 -5.58
C GLU A 211 -1.06 11.84 -4.86
N GLU A 212 -1.31 11.81 -3.55
CA GLU A 212 -1.45 13.05 -2.78
C GLU A 212 -0.09 13.73 -2.55
N LEU A 213 0.99 12.99 -2.31
CA LEU A 213 2.34 13.55 -2.19
C LEU A 213 2.78 14.24 -3.49
N TYR A 214 2.56 13.59 -4.64
CA TYR A 214 2.89 14.12 -5.97
C TYR A 214 2.10 15.38 -6.28
N LYS A 215 0.78 15.37 -6.03
CA LYS A 215 -0.09 16.54 -6.19
C LYS A 215 0.41 17.75 -5.38
N ASN A 216 1.01 17.52 -4.22
CA ASN A 216 1.60 18.54 -3.36
C ASN A 216 3.08 18.82 -3.65
N SER A 217 3.57 18.45 -4.84
CA SER A 217 4.96 18.70 -5.30
C SER A 217 6.05 18.13 -4.39
N SER A 218 5.76 17.02 -3.69
CA SER A 218 6.74 16.39 -2.80
C SER A 218 7.86 15.71 -3.59
N ASN A 219 9.07 15.70 -3.05
CA ASN A 219 10.23 15.04 -3.66
C ASN A 219 10.20 13.53 -3.39
N ILE A 220 9.43 12.79 -4.19
CA ILE A 220 9.35 11.32 -4.10
C ILE A 220 10.46 10.71 -4.95
N LYS A 221 11.44 10.08 -4.29
CA LYS A 221 12.58 9.43 -4.93
C LYS A 221 12.17 8.17 -5.70
N GLU A 222 11.54 7.24 -5.00
CA GLU A 222 11.22 5.91 -5.51
C GLU A 222 10.22 5.19 -4.59
N ALA A 223 9.40 4.32 -5.18
CA ALA A 223 8.51 3.41 -4.48
C ALA A 223 8.82 1.94 -4.83
N ILE A 224 8.68 1.05 -3.85
CA ILE A 224 8.86 -0.39 -3.97
C ILE A 224 7.57 -1.09 -3.55
N TYR A 225 6.99 -1.88 -4.45
CA TYR A 225 5.78 -2.65 -4.21
C TYR A 225 6.10 -4.15 -4.16
N LEU A 226 5.70 -4.78 -3.07
CA LEU A 226 6.05 -6.15 -2.72
C LEU A 226 4.77 -6.98 -2.66
N SER A 227 4.66 -8.02 -3.49
CA SER A 227 3.49 -8.91 -3.53
C SER A 227 2.14 -8.16 -3.46
N ALA A 228 1.87 -7.30 -4.44
CA ALA A 228 0.75 -6.36 -4.41
C ALA A 228 -0.62 -7.07 -4.48
N ASP A 229 -1.16 -7.44 -3.32
CA ASP A 229 -2.56 -7.84 -3.20
C ASP A 229 -3.46 -6.70 -3.68
N GLU A 230 -4.56 -7.04 -4.36
CA GLU A 230 -5.46 -6.10 -5.07
C GLU A 230 -4.80 -5.32 -6.23
N GLY A 231 -3.48 -5.45 -6.42
CA GLY A 231 -2.74 -4.77 -7.49
C GLY A 231 -3.11 -5.23 -8.90
N ALA A 232 -3.71 -6.41 -9.00
CA ALA A 232 -4.19 -6.99 -10.25
C ALA A 232 -5.67 -6.67 -10.56
N GLU A 233 -6.33 -5.80 -9.79
CA GLU A 233 -7.69 -5.34 -10.11
C GLU A 233 -7.69 -4.40 -11.33
N PRO A 234 -8.77 -4.37 -12.14
CA PRO A 234 -8.80 -3.60 -13.38
C PRO A 234 -8.55 -2.09 -13.22
N LYS A 235 -8.86 -1.53 -12.05
CA LYS A 235 -8.72 -0.09 -11.74
C LYS A 235 -7.44 0.25 -10.97
N SER A 236 -6.63 -0.75 -10.63
CA SER A 236 -5.41 -0.54 -9.85
C SER A 236 -4.39 0.27 -10.65
N TYR A 237 -3.97 1.40 -10.08
CA TYR A 237 -2.96 2.25 -10.69
C TYR A 237 -2.08 2.92 -9.62
N THR A 238 -0.88 3.29 -10.03
CA THR A 238 0.00 4.20 -9.29
C THR A 238 0.41 5.35 -10.21
N ASN A 239 0.85 6.47 -9.63
CA ASN A 239 1.27 7.62 -10.42
C ASN A 239 2.51 7.27 -11.27
N PRO A 240 2.44 7.31 -12.61
CA PRO A 240 3.52 6.85 -13.48
C PRO A 240 4.74 7.77 -13.50
N ASN A 241 4.63 8.98 -12.95
CA ASN A 241 5.75 9.92 -12.86
C ASN A 241 6.71 9.58 -11.72
N ILE A 242 6.35 8.64 -10.85
CA ILE A 242 7.17 8.20 -9.73
C ILE A 242 7.82 6.86 -10.07
N PRO A 243 9.17 6.76 -10.03
CA PRO A 243 9.88 5.50 -10.18
C PRO A 243 9.32 4.45 -9.21
N THR A 244 8.63 3.44 -9.74
CA THR A 244 7.96 2.42 -8.93
C THR A 244 8.33 1.05 -9.45
N TYR A 245 8.95 0.23 -8.60
CA TYR A 245 9.34 -1.12 -8.94
C TYR A 245 8.50 -2.11 -8.16
N GLN A 246 7.79 -2.97 -8.89
CA GLN A 246 6.94 -4.00 -8.31
C GLN A 246 7.55 -5.38 -8.50
N ILE A 247 7.58 -6.16 -7.42
CA ILE A 247 8.12 -7.50 -7.43
C ILE A 247 7.23 -8.49 -6.68
N GLU A 248 7.12 -9.67 -7.28
CA GLU A 248 6.38 -10.84 -6.79
C GLU A 248 7.27 -12.07 -6.89
N TYR A 249 6.92 -13.13 -6.16
CA TYR A 249 7.60 -14.42 -6.27
C TYR A 249 6.75 -15.46 -7.00
N ALA A 250 7.45 -16.36 -7.68
CA ALA A 250 6.95 -17.67 -8.08
C ALA A 250 8.00 -18.73 -7.71
N TYR A 251 7.55 -19.97 -7.54
CA TYR A 251 8.42 -21.12 -7.37
C TYR A 251 8.02 -22.23 -8.32
N PHE A 252 8.96 -23.12 -8.64
CA PHE A 252 8.70 -24.30 -9.42
C PHE A 252 8.76 -25.52 -8.53
N ASP A 253 7.71 -26.34 -8.60
CA ASP A 253 7.68 -27.64 -7.94
C ASP A 253 7.31 -28.75 -8.93
N THR A 254 7.63 -29.98 -8.53
CA THR A 254 7.26 -31.20 -9.25
C THR A 254 5.95 -31.73 -8.69
N ASP A 255 4.85 -31.47 -9.40
CA ASP A 255 3.60 -32.19 -9.18
C ASP A 255 3.73 -33.59 -9.80
N LYS A 256 3.35 -34.64 -9.04
CA LYS A 256 3.56 -36.06 -9.40
C LYS A 256 3.01 -36.42 -10.77
N ASP A 257 1.94 -35.75 -11.22
CA ASP A 257 1.23 -36.09 -12.46
C ASP A 257 1.37 -35.04 -13.58
N LYS A 258 1.94 -33.86 -13.30
CA LYS A 258 1.93 -32.71 -14.23
C LYS A 258 3.30 -32.12 -14.57
N GLY A 259 4.38 -32.58 -13.94
CA GLY A 259 5.74 -32.14 -14.25
C GLY A 259 6.16 -30.87 -13.48
N CYS A 260 7.07 -30.09 -14.06
CA CYS A 260 7.67 -28.90 -13.44
C CYS A 260 6.78 -27.69 -13.71
N ILE A 261 6.06 -27.22 -12.70
CA ILE A 261 5.01 -26.21 -12.85
C ILE A 261 5.38 -24.97 -12.05
N ALA A 262 5.10 -23.79 -12.62
CA ALA A 262 5.17 -22.54 -11.89
C ALA A 262 3.98 -22.39 -10.94
N HIS A 263 4.27 -22.17 -9.67
CA HIS A 263 3.34 -21.78 -8.62
C HIS A 263 3.56 -20.29 -8.33
N TYR A 264 2.50 -19.51 -8.48
CA TYR A 264 2.54 -18.07 -8.25
C TYR A 264 2.04 -17.73 -6.85
N ASP A 265 2.24 -16.49 -6.43
CA ASP A 265 1.67 -15.96 -5.20
C ASP A 265 0.12 -15.95 -5.30
N TRP A 266 -0.49 -16.87 -4.55
CA TRP A 266 -1.92 -17.18 -4.61
C TRP A 266 -2.80 -16.09 -3.99
N VAL A 267 -2.23 -15.23 -3.15
CA VAL A 267 -2.96 -14.11 -2.52
C VAL A 267 -3.35 -13.09 -3.59
N ILE A 268 -2.43 -12.81 -4.51
CA ILE A 268 -2.64 -11.82 -5.60
C ILE A 268 -3.59 -12.37 -6.67
N GLY A 269 -3.58 -13.69 -6.90
CA GLY A 269 -4.58 -14.34 -7.74
C GLY A 269 -4.18 -15.67 -8.33
N THR A 270 -4.99 -16.12 -9.31
CA THR A 270 -4.83 -17.43 -9.93
C THR A 270 -3.76 -17.45 -11.01
N ASN A 271 -3.26 -18.64 -11.35
CA ASN A 271 -2.34 -18.85 -12.48
C ASN A 271 -2.83 -18.20 -13.80
N LEU A 272 -4.14 -18.15 -14.02
CA LEU A 272 -4.72 -17.50 -15.20
C LEU A 272 -4.52 -15.99 -15.16
N ARG A 273 -4.70 -15.36 -13.99
CA ARG A 273 -4.48 -13.92 -13.78
C ARG A 273 -3.04 -13.53 -14.09
N TYR A 274 -2.06 -14.35 -13.67
CA TYR A 274 -0.64 -14.11 -13.94
C TYR A 274 -0.23 -14.15 -15.41
N LYS A 275 -1.04 -14.76 -16.30
CA LYS A 275 -0.76 -14.72 -17.73
C LYS A 275 -0.86 -13.30 -18.29
N THR A 276 -1.87 -12.55 -17.87
CA THR A 276 -2.15 -11.20 -18.37
C THR A 276 -1.63 -10.10 -17.44
N TYR A 277 -1.43 -10.40 -16.17
CA TYR A 277 -0.96 -9.44 -15.18
C TYR A 277 0.48 -8.99 -15.43
N SER A 278 0.71 -7.69 -15.40
CA SER A 278 2.03 -7.07 -15.65
C SER A 278 2.38 -6.03 -14.58
N GLY A 279 1.87 -6.24 -13.37
CA GLY A 279 1.92 -5.30 -12.27
C GLY A 279 0.78 -4.27 -12.31
N ILE A 280 0.74 -3.42 -11.29
CA ILE A 280 -0.19 -2.29 -11.19
C ILE A 280 0.07 -1.33 -12.36
N LYS A 281 -0.99 -0.76 -12.95
CA LYS A 281 -0.83 0.21 -14.03
C LYS A 281 -0.01 1.41 -13.56
N GLY A 282 1.02 1.77 -14.33
CA GLY A 282 1.89 2.92 -14.05
C GLY A 282 3.18 2.58 -13.31
N VAL A 283 3.40 1.32 -12.89
CA VAL A 283 4.71 0.92 -12.38
C VAL A 283 5.79 1.05 -13.46
N THR A 284 6.99 1.48 -13.06
CA THR A 284 8.16 1.59 -13.95
C THR A 284 8.60 0.23 -14.45
N LYS A 285 8.55 -0.78 -13.56
CA LYS A 285 8.92 -2.15 -13.91
C LYS A 285 8.28 -3.14 -12.98
N PHE A 286 7.87 -4.26 -13.57
CA PHE A 286 7.29 -5.40 -12.88
C PHE A 286 8.14 -6.65 -13.09
N GLY A 287 8.31 -7.44 -12.03
CA GLY A 287 9.00 -8.72 -12.11
C GLY A 287 8.35 -9.80 -11.24
N ILE A 288 8.27 -11.01 -11.79
CA ILE A 288 7.99 -12.22 -11.00
C ILE A 288 9.32 -12.96 -10.84
N ALA A 289 9.95 -12.85 -9.68
CA ALA A 289 11.21 -13.52 -9.36
C ALA A 289 10.99 -15.00 -9.05
N ILE A 290 11.93 -15.86 -9.46
CA ILE A 290 11.92 -17.29 -9.15
C ILE A 290 12.66 -17.52 -7.83
N ASN A 291 11.99 -18.15 -6.87
CA ASN A 291 12.62 -18.62 -5.64
C ASN A 291 12.06 -20.01 -5.25
N ASN A 292 12.78 -21.06 -5.62
CA ASN A 292 12.36 -22.45 -5.42
C ASN A 292 12.56 -22.98 -3.99
N ASN A 293 13.01 -22.14 -3.06
CA ASN A 293 13.00 -22.43 -1.63
C ASN A 293 11.66 -22.05 -0.96
N LEU A 294 10.76 -21.41 -1.71
CA LEU A 294 9.43 -21.04 -1.23
C LEU A 294 8.42 -22.15 -1.52
N ASP A 295 7.27 -22.04 -0.85
CA ASP A 295 6.12 -22.91 -1.00
C ASP A 295 4.82 -22.09 -0.97
N TYR A 296 3.68 -22.79 -1.01
CA TYR A 296 2.36 -22.17 -0.95
C TYR A 296 2.17 -21.26 0.27
N GLN A 297 2.74 -21.60 1.43
CA GLN A 297 2.54 -20.83 2.66
C GLN A 297 3.45 -19.60 2.75
N THR A 298 4.63 -19.67 2.11
CA THR A 298 5.69 -18.68 2.29
C THR A 298 5.85 -17.72 1.10
N VAL A 299 5.30 -18.04 -0.08
CA VAL A 299 5.50 -17.27 -1.32
C VAL A 299 5.10 -15.80 -1.20
N HIS A 300 4.00 -15.51 -0.49
CA HIS A 300 3.50 -14.15 -0.32
C HIS A 300 4.37 -13.33 0.63
N GLY A 301 4.43 -13.72 1.90
CA GLY A 301 5.11 -12.95 2.94
C GLY A 301 6.63 -12.86 2.77
N SER A 302 7.26 -13.77 2.03
CA SER A 302 8.72 -13.73 1.83
C SER A 302 9.20 -12.49 1.07
N SER A 303 8.33 -11.85 0.27
CA SER A 303 8.68 -10.61 -0.43
C SER A 303 8.84 -9.42 0.51
N ALA A 304 8.20 -9.46 1.69
CA ALA A 304 8.38 -8.46 2.73
C ALA A 304 9.75 -8.54 3.44
N SER A 305 10.50 -9.63 3.29
CA SER A 305 11.82 -9.76 3.93
C SER A 305 12.87 -8.82 3.32
N PRO A 306 13.84 -8.27 4.08
CA PRO A 306 14.85 -7.35 3.54
C PRO A 306 15.71 -7.91 2.39
N ASN A 307 15.82 -9.24 2.29
CA ASN A 307 16.54 -9.91 1.21
C ASN A 307 15.95 -9.60 -0.18
N ILE A 308 14.71 -9.10 -0.26
CA ILE A 308 14.09 -8.66 -1.51
C ILE A 308 14.88 -7.55 -2.21
N ILE A 309 15.67 -6.77 -1.47
CA ILE A 309 16.50 -5.68 -2.01
C ILE A 309 17.42 -6.16 -3.13
N ASP A 310 18.01 -7.35 -3.00
CA ASP A 310 18.90 -7.89 -4.04
C ASP A 310 18.13 -8.22 -5.32
N TYR A 311 16.90 -8.71 -5.19
CA TYR A 311 16.03 -8.96 -6.32
C TYR A 311 15.61 -7.64 -6.99
N ILE A 312 15.29 -6.60 -6.22
CA ILE A 312 14.93 -5.28 -6.74
C ILE A 312 16.10 -4.67 -7.53
N LYS A 313 17.33 -4.74 -7.00
CA LYS A 313 18.54 -4.27 -7.69
C LYS A 313 18.70 -4.94 -9.05
N VAL A 314 18.51 -6.27 -9.12
CA VAL A 314 18.57 -7.00 -10.40
C VAL A 314 17.40 -6.62 -11.29
N LEU A 315 16.16 -6.53 -10.78
CA LEU A 315 14.99 -6.13 -11.56
C LEU A 315 15.23 -4.80 -12.27
N LYS A 316 15.78 -3.80 -11.58
CA LYS A 316 16.07 -2.47 -12.14
C LYS A 316 16.98 -2.56 -13.37
N GLY A 317 18.04 -3.36 -13.30
CA GLY A 317 19.01 -3.52 -14.39
C GLY A 317 18.64 -4.53 -15.47
N THR A 318 17.61 -5.37 -15.26
CA THR A 318 17.35 -6.52 -16.13
C THR A 318 16.37 -6.22 -17.28
N SER A 319 16.66 -6.65 -18.49
CA SER A 319 15.74 -6.66 -19.63
C SER A 319 15.65 -8.07 -20.18
N TYR A 320 15.10 -8.22 -21.38
CA TYR A 320 15.11 -9.47 -22.10
C TYR A 320 15.46 -9.28 -23.58
N THR A 321 16.04 -10.30 -24.19
CA THR A 321 16.23 -10.40 -25.64
C THR A 321 15.31 -11.47 -26.22
N GLN A 322 14.86 -11.21 -27.44
CA GLN A 322 14.18 -12.20 -28.26
C GLN A 322 15.22 -13.01 -29.04
N ASN A 323 15.09 -14.33 -29.01
CA ASN A 323 16.00 -15.27 -29.67
C ASN A 323 15.19 -16.27 -30.50
N LEU A 324 15.85 -16.92 -31.45
CA LEU A 324 15.28 -18.03 -32.22
C LEU A 324 15.94 -19.34 -31.82
N ASN A 325 15.12 -20.36 -31.62
CA ASN A 325 15.62 -21.72 -31.40
C ASN A 325 15.95 -22.42 -32.73
N SER A 326 16.43 -23.67 -32.66
CA SER A 326 16.85 -24.43 -33.84
C SER A 326 15.72 -24.74 -34.84
N GLU A 327 14.46 -24.50 -34.47
CA GLU A 327 13.28 -24.64 -35.34
C GLU A 327 12.72 -23.29 -35.81
N GLY A 328 13.42 -22.18 -35.54
CA GLY A 328 12.94 -20.84 -35.86
C GLY A 328 11.77 -20.37 -34.98
N LYS A 329 11.53 -20.99 -33.80
CA LYS A 329 10.55 -20.49 -32.83
C LYS A 329 11.19 -19.49 -31.88
N MET A 330 10.45 -18.43 -31.57
CA MET A 330 10.89 -17.38 -30.65
C MET A 330 10.91 -17.86 -29.19
N PHE A 331 11.93 -17.43 -28.44
CA PHE A 331 11.99 -17.53 -26.99
C PHE A 331 12.69 -16.32 -26.39
N TYR A 332 12.44 -16.06 -25.11
CA TYR A 332 12.96 -14.88 -24.42
C TYR A 332 13.99 -15.25 -23.35
N GLN A 333 15.04 -14.44 -23.27
CA GLN A 333 16.14 -14.63 -22.33
C GLN A 333 16.44 -13.35 -21.56
N GLN A 334 16.58 -13.47 -20.23
CA GLN A 334 16.96 -12.37 -19.35
C GLN A 334 18.38 -11.87 -19.65
N VAL A 335 18.55 -10.55 -19.67
CA VAL A 335 19.85 -9.87 -19.82
C VAL A 335 19.99 -8.72 -18.80
N PRO A 336 21.11 -8.57 -18.09
CA PRO A 336 22.25 -9.48 -18.07
C PRO A 336 21.90 -10.83 -17.40
N LYS A 337 22.73 -11.84 -17.66
CA LYS A 337 22.64 -13.11 -16.94
C LYS A 337 22.90 -12.85 -15.46
N SER A 338 22.05 -13.42 -14.60
CA SER A 338 22.14 -13.30 -13.14
C SER A 338 21.72 -14.61 -12.49
N ASN A 339 22.20 -14.84 -11.27
CA ASN A 339 21.70 -15.94 -10.42
C ASN A 339 20.26 -15.68 -9.97
N ILE A 340 19.87 -14.41 -9.86
CA ILE A 340 18.48 -14.01 -9.64
C ILE A 340 17.75 -14.04 -10.99
N LYS A 341 16.81 -14.96 -11.11
CA LYS A 341 16.04 -15.20 -12.33
C LYS A 341 14.63 -14.65 -12.17
N PHE A 342 14.12 -14.03 -13.22
CA PHE A 342 12.73 -13.61 -13.32
C PHE A 342 11.98 -14.56 -14.25
N TRP A 343 10.86 -15.09 -13.75
CA TRP A 343 9.92 -15.84 -14.57
C TRP A 343 9.19 -14.93 -15.56
N LYS A 344 8.92 -13.69 -15.14
CA LYS A 344 8.27 -12.66 -15.95
C LYS A 344 8.91 -11.30 -15.70
N ILE A 345 9.07 -10.52 -16.76
CA ILE A 345 9.47 -9.10 -16.71
C ILE A 345 8.42 -8.31 -17.50
N ASN A 346 7.73 -7.39 -16.82
CA ASN A 346 6.56 -6.68 -17.36
C ASN A 346 5.52 -7.67 -17.92
N HIS A 347 5.20 -7.59 -19.20
CA HIS A 347 4.25 -8.49 -19.86
C HIS A 347 4.89 -9.80 -20.37
N GLN A 348 6.22 -9.92 -20.35
CA GLN A 348 6.93 -10.99 -21.05
C GLN A 348 7.43 -12.09 -20.10
N PHE A 349 7.05 -13.33 -20.39
CA PHE A 349 7.64 -14.50 -19.74
C PHE A 349 9.05 -14.76 -20.27
N ILE A 350 9.93 -15.22 -19.40
CA ILE A 350 11.33 -15.51 -19.74
C ILE A 350 11.51 -17.02 -19.83
N ASP A 351 11.28 -17.57 -21.02
CA ASP A 351 11.31 -19.02 -21.27
C ASP A 351 12.63 -19.65 -20.80
N ALA A 352 13.74 -18.96 -21.06
CA ALA A 352 15.09 -19.40 -20.72
C ALA A 352 15.31 -19.61 -19.21
N ASN A 353 14.46 -19.04 -18.36
CA ASN A 353 14.52 -19.21 -16.91
C ASN A 353 13.67 -20.38 -16.40
N HIS A 354 12.88 -21.04 -17.26
CA HIS A 354 12.14 -22.25 -16.89
C HIS A 354 13.12 -23.37 -16.47
N PRO A 355 12.90 -24.11 -15.36
CA PRO A 355 13.88 -25.08 -14.86
C PRO A 355 14.21 -26.24 -15.83
N LYS A 356 13.28 -26.54 -16.72
CA LYS A 356 13.45 -27.55 -17.78
C LYS A 356 13.85 -26.97 -19.14
N PHE A 357 14.19 -25.68 -19.23
CA PHE A 357 14.62 -25.08 -20.50
C PHE A 357 16.03 -25.54 -20.86
N ASP A 358 16.18 -26.02 -22.09
CA ASP A 358 17.45 -26.36 -22.70
C ASP A 358 17.89 -25.22 -23.61
N LEU A 359 18.93 -24.50 -23.20
CA LEU A 359 19.49 -23.37 -23.96
C LEU A 359 20.12 -23.80 -25.29
N LYS A 360 20.54 -25.06 -25.45
CA LYS A 360 21.13 -25.53 -26.72
C LYS A 360 20.06 -25.68 -27.79
N THR A 361 18.90 -26.21 -27.40
CA THR A 361 17.78 -26.46 -28.32
C THR A 361 16.76 -25.33 -28.31
N GLY A 362 16.81 -24.42 -27.34
CA GLY A 362 15.89 -23.30 -27.16
C GLY A 362 14.47 -23.74 -26.83
N LYS A 363 14.31 -24.78 -26.01
CA LYS A 363 13.02 -25.43 -25.70
C LYS A 363 12.95 -26.05 -24.31
N ILE A 364 11.73 -26.32 -23.84
CA ILE A 364 11.51 -27.21 -22.69
C ILE A 364 11.91 -28.63 -23.06
N ASN A 365 12.83 -29.20 -22.29
CA ASN A 365 13.28 -30.58 -22.42
C ASN A 365 12.76 -31.38 -21.23
N HIS A 366 11.77 -32.25 -21.47
CA HIS A 366 11.11 -33.02 -20.42
C HIS A 366 12.03 -34.04 -19.73
N ASN A 367 13.15 -34.41 -20.36
CA ASN A 367 14.17 -35.29 -19.80
C ASN A 367 15.07 -34.58 -18.77
N ILE A 368 15.06 -33.24 -18.73
CA ILE A 368 15.74 -32.47 -17.68
C ILE A 368 14.90 -32.54 -16.41
N LYS A 369 15.51 -32.91 -15.28
CA LYS A 369 14.88 -32.84 -13.96
C LYS A 369 14.50 -31.39 -13.65
N CYS A 370 13.35 -31.17 -13.01
CA CYS A 370 12.98 -29.83 -12.54
C CYS A 370 14.06 -29.35 -11.57
N ARG A 371 14.85 -28.36 -12.00
CA ARG A 371 15.92 -27.80 -11.18
C ARG A 371 15.27 -26.90 -10.13
N LYS A 372 15.40 -27.24 -8.86
CA LYS A 372 15.16 -26.28 -7.78
C LYS A 372 16.25 -25.21 -7.83
#